data_AF-A0A2G2G212-F1
#
_entry.id   AF-A0A2G2G212-F1
#
_cell.length_a   1.000
_cell.length_b   1.000
_cell.length_c   1.000
_cell.angle_alpha   90.00
_cell.angle_beta   90.00
_cell.angle_gamma   90.00
#
_symmetry.space_group_name_H-M   'P 1'
#
loop_
_entity.id
_entity.type
_entity.pdbx_description
1 polymer ?
#
loop_
_entity_poly.entity_id
_entity_poly.type
_entity_poly.pdbx_seq_one_letter_code
_entity_poly.pdbx_strand_id
1 'polypeptide(L)'
;MKLLILLFALTLALLSCTGDCLTCHPNLVPTINEDERHKPMLTCINCHSANPNSMADCGSDCFACHPMSKINGLGIKEHDVIQGCRDCHVKMKEELFGIPTKGQSTLKDALFQLD
;
A
#
# COMPACT_ATOMS: atom_id res chain seq x y z
N MET A 1 11.24 9.23 -29.87
CA MET A 1 10.12 9.48 -28.93
C MET A 1 9.63 8.21 -28.23
N LYS A 2 9.32 7.12 -28.94
CA LYS A 2 8.87 5.85 -28.32
C LYS A 2 9.85 5.26 -27.29
N LEU A 3 11.16 5.33 -27.55
CA LEU A 3 12.19 4.87 -26.60
C LEU A 3 12.22 5.70 -25.31
N LEU A 4 12.05 7.03 -25.41
CA LEU A 4 12.01 7.93 -24.24
C LEU A 4 10.74 7.70 -23.40
N ILE A 5 9.60 7.44 -24.05
CA ILE A 5 8.35 7.10 -23.36
C ILE A 5 8.47 5.74 -22.64
N LEU A 6 9.14 4.77 -23.27
CA LEU A 6 9.36 3.44 -22.68
C LEU A 6 10.37 3.48 -21.52
N LEU A 7 11.42 4.31 -21.62
CA LEU A 7 12.36 4.59 -20.53
C LEU A 7 11.68 5.29 -19.36
N PHE A 8 10.81 6.26 -19.62
CA PHE A 8 10.05 6.97 -18.58
C PHE A 8 9.04 6.06 -17.86
N ALA A 9 8.38 5.16 -18.59
CA ALA A 9 7.50 4.15 -18.01
C ALA A 9 8.28 3.13 -17.14
N LEU A 10 9.50 2.78 -17.54
CA LEU A 10 10.35 1.85 -16.80
C LEU A 10 10.89 2.46 -15.50
N THR A 11 11.21 3.75 -15.47
CA THR A 11 11.66 4.41 -14.23
C THR A 11 10.54 4.53 -13.20
N LEU A 12 9.30 4.79 -13.64
CA LEU A 12 8.13 4.83 -12.75
C LEU A 12 7.84 3.48 -12.06
N ALA A 13 8.12 2.36 -12.73
CA ALA A 13 7.92 1.02 -12.18
C ALA A 13 8.99 0.60 -11.15
N LEU A 14 10.15 1.28 -11.13
CA LEU A 14 11.27 0.99 -10.24
C LEU A 14 11.28 1.88 -8.98
N LEU A 15 10.37 2.86 -8.89
CA LEU A 15 10.39 3.92 -7.86
C LEU A 15 9.38 3.71 -6.72
N SER A 16 8.74 2.56 -6.61
CA SER A 16 7.59 2.38 -5.71
C SER A 16 7.76 1.22 -4.73
N CYS A 17 8.72 1.26 -3.81
CA CYS A 17 8.84 0.23 -2.76
C CYS A 17 9.59 0.77 -1.53
N THR A 18 8.88 1.24 -0.52
CA THR A 18 9.43 1.30 0.84
C THR A 18 8.45 0.67 1.81
N GLY A 19 8.98 -0.01 2.83
CA GLY A 19 8.19 -0.58 3.91
C GLY A 19 8.15 0.29 5.15
N ASP A 20 8.68 1.51 5.12
CA ASP A 20 8.65 2.39 6.27
C ASP A 20 7.37 3.22 6.28
N CYS A 21 6.27 2.55 6.65
CA CYS A 21 4.96 3.18 6.74
C CYS A 21 4.92 4.23 7.87
N LEU A 22 5.74 4.07 8.92
CA LEU A 22 5.67 4.90 10.12
C LEU A 22 6.22 6.32 9.88
N THR A 23 7.15 6.48 8.94
CA THR A 23 7.66 7.81 8.52
C THR A 23 6.54 8.73 8.01
N CYS A 24 5.49 8.21 7.35
CA CYS A 24 4.35 9.02 6.93
C CYS A 24 3.28 9.22 8.03
N HIS A 25 3.42 8.56 9.19
CA HIS A 25 2.48 8.64 10.31
C HIS A 25 3.17 9.08 11.62
N PRO A 26 3.79 10.28 11.66
CA PRO A 26 4.59 10.71 12.80
C PRO A 26 3.79 10.82 14.11
N ASN A 27 2.48 11.10 14.02
CA ASN A 27 1.60 11.19 15.20
C ASN A 27 1.33 9.82 15.85
N LEU A 28 1.54 8.71 15.13
CA LEU A 28 1.41 7.37 15.70
C LEU A 28 2.67 6.93 16.44
N VAL A 29 3.85 7.51 16.12
CA VAL A 29 5.13 7.12 16.72
C VAL A 29 5.11 7.08 18.25
N PRO A 30 4.53 8.06 18.98
CA PRO A 30 4.53 8.05 20.44
C PRO A 30 3.67 6.95 21.06
N THR A 31 2.70 6.40 20.31
CA THR A 31 1.67 5.47 20.82
C THR A 31 1.62 4.15 20.05
N ILE A 32 2.61 3.90 19.17
CA ILE A 32 2.58 2.78 18.23
C ILE A 32 2.66 1.41 18.94
N ASN A 33 3.24 1.38 20.14
CA ASN A 33 3.40 0.14 20.89
C ASN A 33 2.10 -0.29 21.59
N GLU A 34 1.23 0.67 21.89
CA GLU A 34 -0.08 0.51 22.51
C GLU A 34 -1.20 0.35 21.47
N ASP A 35 -1.00 0.82 20.24
CA ASP A 35 -1.95 0.69 19.14
C ASP A 35 -1.76 -0.63 18.37
N GLU A 36 -2.40 -1.70 18.86
CA GLU A 36 -2.35 -3.03 18.24
C GLU A 36 -2.79 -3.05 16.76
N ARG A 37 -3.57 -2.06 16.29
CA ARG A 37 -4.02 -2.00 14.88
C ARG A 37 -2.95 -1.43 13.95
N HIS A 38 -2.12 -0.51 14.44
CA HIS A 38 -1.05 0.11 13.66
C HIS A 38 0.35 -0.48 13.97
N LYS A 39 0.49 -1.25 15.05
CA LYS A 39 1.72 -1.98 15.41
C LYS A 39 2.36 -2.80 14.29
N PRO A 40 1.61 -3.43 13.35
CA PRO A 40 2.21 -4.10 12.20
C PRO A 40 3.11 -3.21 11.33
N MET A 41 2.95 -1.89 11.35
CA MET A 41 3.81 -0.95 10.62
C MET A 41 5.29 -1.03 11.04
N LEU A 42 5.57 -1.57 12.24
CA LEU A 42 6.93 -1.77 12.74
C LEU A 42 7.66 -2.95 12.07
N THR A 43 6.93 -3.87 11.43
CA THR A 43 7.51 -5.13 10.92
C THR A 43 7.80 -5.09 9.43
N CYS A 44 7.18 -4.17 8.68
CA CYS A 44 7.33 -4.05 7.23
C CYS A 44 8.80 -3.80 6.81
N ILE A 45 9.53 -3.02 7.61
CA ILE A 45 10.94 -2.71 7.36
C ILE A 45 11.88 -3.91 7.52
N ASN A 46 11.41 -5.02 8.09
CA ASN A 46 12.21 -6.24 8.22
C ASN A 46 12.49 -6.89 6.86
N CYS A 47 11.63 -6.64 5.86
CA CYS A 47 11.77 -7.19 4.51
C CYS A 47 11.88 -6.10 3.43
N HIS A 48 11.36 -4.90 3.69
CA HIS A 48 11.38 -3.78 2.74
C HIS A 48 12.28 -2.65 3.24
N SER A 49 13.14 -2.09 2.39
CA SER A 49 14.03 -1.01 2.80
C SER A 49 13.26 0.28 3.12
N ALA A 50 13.75 1.06 4.09
CA ALA A 50 13.22 2.36 4.48
C ALA A 50 13.74 3.53 3.61
N ASN A 51 14.23 3.28 2.38
CA ASN A 51 14.85 4.35 1.59
C ASN A 51 13.81 5.44 1.24
N PRO A 52 13.95 6.68 1.75
CA PRO A 52 12.95 7.73 1.56
C PRO A 52 12.88 8.25 0.12
N ASN A 53 13.93 8.02 -0.70
CA ASN A 53 13.93 8.39 -2.12
C ASN A 53 12.98 7.52 -2.98
N SER A 54 12.39 6.48 -2.40
CA SER A 54 11.41 5.58 -3.02
C SER A 54 9.98 5.76 -2.49
N MET A 55 9.75 6.80 -1.68
CA MET A 55 8.41 7.25 -1.34
C MET A 55 7.91 8.18 -2.44
N ALA A 56 7.05 7.68 -3.32
CA ALA A 56 6.24 8.52 -4.19
C ALA A 56 5.16 9.20 -3.33
N ASP A 57 5.56 10.24 -2.60
CA ASP A 57 4.74 11.09 -1.73
C ASP A 57 4.00 10.37 -0.58
N CYS A 58 4.01 10.96 0.61
CA CYS A 58 3.06 10.58 1.68
C CYS A 58 1.66 11.03 1.22
N GLY A 59 0.96 10.18 0.45
CA GLY A 59 -0.20 10.60 -0.34
C GLY A 59 -1.29 9.54 -0.39
N SER A 60 -2.05 9.47 0.70
CA SER A 60 -3.42 8.98 0.88
C SER A 60 -3.88 7.61 0.37
N ASP A 61 -3.20 6.91 -0.54
CA ASP A 61 -3.71 5.68 -1.16
C ASP A 61 -2.60 4.77 -1.70
N CYS A 62 -1.84 4.10 -0.81
CA CYS A 62 -0.80 3.11 -1.16
C CYS A 62 -1.28 2.06 -2.18
N PHE A 63 -2.56 1.69 -2.08
CA PHE A 63 -3.21 0.69 -2.93
C PHE A 63 -3.51 1.16 -4.36
N ALA A 64 -3.33 2.44 -4.67
CA ALA A 64 -3.42 2.94 -6.04
C ALA A 64 -2.20 2.50 -6.88
N CYS A 65 -1.03 2.37 -6.24
CA CYS A 65 0.20 1.88 -6.87
C CYS A 65 0.45 0.39 -6.59
N HIS A 66 0.00 -0.12 -5.45
CA HIS A 66 0.11 -1.53 -5.05
C HIS A 66 -1.26 -2.22 -5.01
N PRO A 67 -1.76 -2.78 -6.13
CA PRO A 67 -3.02 -3.51 -6.12
C PRO A 67 -2.90 -4.79 -5.28
N MET A 68 -3.95 -5.12 -4.52
CA MET A 68 -3.95 -6.30 -3.62
C MET A 68 -3.66 -7.60 -4.36
N SER A 69 -4.08 -7.71 -5.63
CA SER A 69 -3.80 -8.88 -6.46
C SER A 69 -2.31 -9.18 -6.62
N LYS A 70 -1.47 -8.14 -6.69
CA LYS A 70 0.00 -8.30 -6.76
C LYS A 70 0.61 -8.60 -5.41
N ILE A 71 0.08 -8.00 -4.35
CA ILE A 71 0.56 -8.20 -2.96
C ILE A 71 0.28 -9.66 -2.53
N ASN A 72 -0.95 -10.11 -2.74
CA ASN A 72 -1.43 -11.44 -2.35
C ASN A 72 -0.87 -12.54 -3.25
N GLY A 73 -0.64 -12.24 -4.54
CA GLY A 73 -0.16 -13.22 -5.52
C GLY A 73 1.22 -13.83 -5.23
N LEU A 74 2.00 -13.24 -4.32
CA LEU A 74 3.29 -13.77 -3.88
C LEU A 74 3.18 -14.80 -2.74
N GLY A 75 2.02 -14.92 -2.09
CA GLY A 75 1.79 -15.89 -1.01
C GLY A 75 2.63 -15.66 0.25
N ILE A 76 3.09 -14.42 0.49
CA ILE A 76 3.84 -14.05 1.70
C ILE A 76 2.83 -13.84 2.84
N LYS A 77 2.89 -14.68 3.87
CA LYS A 77 1.92 -14.68 4.97
C LYS A 77 1.89 -13.35 5.73
N GLU A 78 3.02 -12.69 5.87
CA GLU A 78 3.14 -11.38 6.51
C GLU A 78 2.33 -10.31 5.78
N HIS A 79 2.04 -10.48 4.48
CA HIS A 79 1.21 -9.56 3.72
C HIS A 79 -0.29 -9.67 4.05
N ASP A 80 -0.75 -10.71 4.75
CA ASP A 80 -2.16 -10.86 5.12
C ASP A 80 -2.66 -9.67 5.95
N VAL A 81 -1.76 -9.03 6.73
CA VAL A 81 -2.08 -7.84 7.53
C VAL A 81 -2.49 -6.63 6.69
N ILE A 82 -2.02 -6.57 5.44
CA ILE A 82 -2.27 -5.46 4.52
C ILE A 82 -3.75 -5.37 4.15
N GLN A 83 -4.49 -6.50 4.17
CA GLN A 83 -5.93 -6.52 3.95
C GLN A 83 -6.67 -5.66 5.00
N GLY A 84 -6.29 -5.78 6.28
CA GLY A 84 -6.87 -4.97 7.36
C GLY A 84 -6.61 -3.47 7.16
N CYS A 85 -5.41 -3.11 6.71
CA CYS A 85 -5.07 -1.74 6.36
C CYS A 85 -5.97 -1.22 5.23
N ARG A 86 -6.15 -1.98 4.14
CA ARG A 86 -7.03 -1.60 3.03
C ARG A 86 -8.47 -1.41 3.49
N ASP A 87 -8.99 -2.34 4.26
CA ASP A 87 -10.40 -2.31 4.64
C ASP A 87 -10.74 -1.10 5.53
N CYS A 88 -9.82 -0.70 6.42
CA CYS A 88 -10.02 0.50 7.22
C CYS A 88 -9.77 1.79 6.43
N HIS A 89 -8.72 1.86 5.60
CA HIS A 89 -8.31 3.12 4.95
C HIS A 89 -8.97 3.40 3.60
N VAL A 90 -9.36 2.36 2.87
CA VAL A 90 -9.92 2.45 1.50
C VAL A 90 -11.41 2.15 1.50
N LYS A 91 -11.80 0.95 1.94
CA LYS A 91 -13.20 0.53 1.91
C LYS A 91 -14.09 1.48 2.72
N MET A 92 -13.62 1.92 3.89
CA MET A 92 -14.33 2.92 4.69
C MET A 92 -14.59 4.22 3.91
N LYS A 93 -13.62 4.71 3.12
CA LYS A 93 -13.82 5.90 2.28
C LYS A 93 -14.83 5.66 1.16
N GLU A 94 -14.74 4.51 0.49
CA GLU A 94 -15.63 4.11 -0.59
C GLU A 94 -17.09 4.01 -0.12
N GLU A 95 -17.32 3.35 1.01
CA GLU A 95 -18.66 3.10 1.57
C GLU A 95 -19.30 4.33 2.21
N LEU A 96 -18.52 5.17 2.92
CA LEU A 96 -19.07 6.35 3.60
C LEU A 96 -19.24 7.56 2.69
N PHE A 97 -18.38 7.74 1.68
CA PHE A 97 -18.38 8.95 0.86
C PHE A 97 -18.82 8.71 -0.58
N GLY A 98 -19.00 7.45 -1.00
CA GLY A 98 -19.43 7.12 -2.37
C GLY A 98 -18.47 7.62 -3.46
N ILE A 99 -17.23 7.94 -3.09
CA ILE A 99 -16.22 8.45 -4.01
C ILE A 99 -15.56 7.24 -4.68
N PRO A 100 -15.69 7.06 -6.01
CA PRO A 100 -14.99 6.00 -6.71
C PRO A 100 -13.49 6.30 -6.68
N THR A 101 -12.76 5.44 -5.99
CA THR A 101 -11.30 5.44 -5.89
C THR A 101 -10.72 5.01 -7.23
N LYS A 102 -10.46 5.98 -8.11
CA LYS A 102 -9.95 5.74 -9.46
C LYS A 102 -8.56 5.08 -9.36
N GLY A 103 -8.47 3.79 -9.65
CA GLY A 103 -7.22 3.02 -9.69
C GLY A 103 -6.95 2.11 -8.49
N GLN A 104 -7.87 1.97 -7.53
CA GLN A 104 -7.76 0.96 -6.46
C GLN A 104 -8.47 -0.34 -6.84
N SER A 105 -7.86 -1.49 -6.50
CA SER A 105 -8.50 -2.79 -6.67
C SER A 105 -9.80 -2.80 -5.87
N THR A 106 -10.92 -3.06 -6.53
CA THR A 106 -12.26 -3.00 -5.97
C THR A 106 -12.57 -4.25 -5.15
N LEU A 107 -13.63 -4.21 -4.33
CA LEU A 107 -14.08 -5.36 -3.53
C LEU A 107 -14.45 -6.59 -4.39
N LYS A 108 -14.82 -6.36 -5.67
CA LYS A 108 -15.04 -7.43 -6.64
C LYS A 108 -13.76 -8.17 -7.03
N ASP A 109 -12.62 -7.49 -7.03
CA ASP A 109 -11.33 -8.08 -7.42
C ASP A 109 -10.78 -9.01 -6.33
N ALA A 110 -11.17 -8.83 -5.07
CA ALA A 110 -10.79 -9.70 -3.95
C ALA A 110 -11.65 -10.98 -3.87
N LEU A 111 -12.94 -10.89 -4.23
CA LEU A 111 -13.85 -12.04 -4.21
C LEU A 111 -13.56 -13.05 -5.33
N PHE A 112 -13.06 -12.59 -6.49
CA PHE A 112 -12.69 -13.46 -7.62
C PHE A 112 -11.37 -14.24 -7.42
N GLN A 113 -10.65 -14.02 -6.32
CA GLN A 113 -9.37 -14.69 -6.03
C GLN A 113 -9.51 -15.86 -5.04
N LEU A 114 -10.73 -16.14 -4.59
CA LEU A 114 -11.05 -17.22 -3.66
C LEU A 114 -11.75 -18.42 -4.34
N ASP A 115 -11.91 -18.37 -5.67
CA ASP A 115 -12.43 -19.46 -6.52
C ASP A 115 -11.31 -20.15 -7.32
#